data_AF-A0A6J4Q8I9-F1
#
_entry.id   AF-A0A6J4Q8I9-F1
#
_cell.length_a   1.000
_cell.length_b   1.000
_cell.length_c   1.000
_cell.angle_alpha   90.00
_cell.angle_beta   90.00
_cell.angle_gamma   90.00
#
_symmetry.space_group_name_H-M   'P 1'
#
loop_
_entity.id
_entity.type
_entity.pdbx_description
1 polymer ?
#
loop_
_entity_poly.entity_id
_entity_poly.type
_entity_poly.pdbx_seq_one_letter_code
_entity_poly.pdbx_strand_id
1 'polypeptide(L)'
;MGRADVLLRFLQLISKDSPRELDPYLENLDNDTEERPLVDQIVDSIVAGDEKLYEKYAQARRQVSTRNPYASAEEAVRSRGHEEALGFFMSRWATLESTLRRKSEKEQLTTGAPQRWSSIVRLLQRLDVPEPLSEEINYIRQIRNQVVHGVETPSEEELRTTGRFLEEIVRRLEDMPNPLFEQEFENRQ
;
A
#
# COMPACT_ATOMS: atom_id res chain seq x y z
N MET A 1 -13.36 13.38 7.63
CA MET A 1 -12.62 13.34 8.92
C MET A 1 -12.14 11.90 9.12
N GLY A 2 -10.83 11.67 9.18
CA GLY A 2 -10.27 10.33 9.33
C GLY A 2 -10.62 9.67 10.67
N ARG A 3 -10.67 8.33 10.69
CA ARG A 3 -11.04 7.53 11.89
C ARG A 3 -9.86 7.41 12.87
N ALA A 4 -9.57 8.49 13.58
CA ALA A 4 -8.46 8.55 14.54
C ALA A 4 -8.59 7.51 15.67
N ASP A 5 -9.82 7.11 16.00
CA ASP A 5 -10.15 6.03 16.93
C ASP A 5 -9.65 4.65 16.45
N VAL A 6 -9.80 4.37 15.16
CA VAL A 6 -9.26 3.15 14.52
C VAL A 6 -7.74 3.18 14.49
N LEU A 7 -7.14 4.32 14.13
CA LEU A 7 -5.67 4.46 14.15
C LEU A 7 -5.10 4.23 15.55
N LEU A 8 -5.65 4.87 16.58
CA LEU A 8 -5.19 4.66 17.96
C LEU A 8 -5.27 3.18 18.36
N ARG A 9 -6.38 2.51 18.00
CA ARG A 9 -6.54 1.08 18.30
C ARG A 9 -5.54 0.22 17.54
N PHE A 10 -5.26 0.57 16.29
CA PHE A 10 -4.26 -0.12 15.48
C PHE A 10 -2.85 0.01 16.08
N LEU A 11 -2.45 1.23 16.48
CA LEU A 11 -1.17 1.49 17.12
C LEU A 11 -0.98 0.66 18.40
N GLN A 12 -2.04 0.50 19.20
CA GLN A 12 -2.02 -0.39 20.37
C GLN A 12 -1.80 -1.87 20.00
N LEU A 13 -2.41 -2.36 18.91
CA LEU A 13 -2.25 -3.76 18.45
C LEU A 13 -0.84 -4.07 17.90
N ILE A 14 -0.14 -3.05 17.43
CA ILE A 14 1.25 -3.18 16.97
C ILE A 14 2.28 -2.72 18.00
N SER A 15 1.82 -2.32 19.19
CA SER A 15 2.66 -1.77 20.28
C SER A 15 3.51 -0.58 19.82
N LYS A 16 2.93 0.31 19.01
CA LYS A 16 3.53 1.58 18.55
C LYS A 16 2.70 2.78 18.98
N ASP A 17 2.26 2.80 20.23
CA ASP A 17 1.39 3.84 20.78
C ASP A 17 2.14 5.02 21.40
N SER A 18 3.47 5.09 21.23
CA SER A 18 4.29 6.21 21.67
C SER A 18 4.64 7.19 20.53
N PRO A 19 4.72 8.51 20.80
CA PRO A 19 5.07 9.51 19.78
C PRO A 19 6.41 9.24 19.07
N ARG A 20 7.42 8.76 19.80
CA ARG A 20 8.75 8.44 19.25
C ARG A 20 8.71 7.34 18.19
N GLU A 21 7.73 6.45 18.27
CA GLU A 21 7.55 5.37 17.29
C GLU A 21 6.76 5.81 16.07
N LEU A 22 6.06 6.94 16.17
CA LEU A 22 5.30 7.55 15.09
C LEU A 22 6.13 8.51 14.25
N ASP A 23 7.16 9.14 14.83
CA ASP A 23 8.03 10.11 14.15
C ASP A 23 8.43 9.69 12.71
N PRO A 24 8.86 8.44 12.44
CA PRO A 24 9.26 8.06 11.07
C PRO A 24 8.12 8.05 10.05
N TYR A 25 6.87 7.96 10.50
CA TYR A 25 5.68 7.94 9.66
C TYR A 25 5.06 9.33 9.46
N LEU A 26 5.54 10.35 10.20
CA LEU A 26 5.03 11.72 10.15
C LEU A 26 5.83 12.64 9.21
N GLU A 27 7.06 12.26 8.83
CA GLU A 27 7.98 13.12 8.08
C GLU A 27 7.61 13.33 6.59
N ASN A 28 6.76 12.48 6.00
CA ASN A 28 6.43 12.51 4.57
C ASN A 28 4.92 12.57 4.31
N LEU A 29 4.16 13.20 5.22
CA LEU A 29 2.74 13.42 5.00
C LEU A 29 2.54 14.51 3.94
N ASP A 30 1.65 14.24 3.00
CA ASP A 30 1.21 15.22 2.01
C ASP A 30 0.41 16.31 2.70
N ASN A 31 0.72 17.56 2.38
CA ASN A 31 0.05 18.74 2.95
C ASN A 31 -1.40 18.90 2.45
N ASP A 32 -1.78 18.17 1.40
CA ASP A 32 -3.14 18.17 0.89
C ASP A 32 -4.03 17.23 1.73
N THR A 33 -4.54 17.79 2.82
CA THR A 33 -5.41 17.07 3.75
C THR A 33 -6.88 17.10 3.35
N GLU A 34 -7.25 17.85 2.30
CA GLU A 34 -8.64 17.96 1.83
C GLU A 34 -9.05 16.70 1.06
N GLU A 35 -8.15 16.16 0.21
CA GLU A 35 -8.40 14.91 -0.52
C GLU A 35 -8.14 13.65 0.34
N ARG A 36 -7.16 13.72 1.26
CA ARG A 36 -6.75 12.56 2.06
C ARG A 36 -6.41 12.93 3.51
N PRO A 37 -7.23 12.53 4.50
CA PRO A 37 -6.98 12.80 5.90
C PRO A 37 -5.60 12.32 6.38
N LEU A 38 -4.96 13.08 7.27
CA LEU A 38 -3.64 12.72 7.85
C LEU A 38 -3.63 11.32 8.47
N VAL A 39 -4.74 10.91 9.11
CA VAL A 39 -4.92 9.58 9.69
C VAL A 39 -4.69 8.49 8.64
N ASP A 40 -5.26 8.65 7.46
CA ASP A 40 -5.23 7.69 6.36
C ASP A 40 -3.82 7.62 5.75
N GLN A 41 -3.13 8.76 5.70
CA GLN A 41 -1.74 8.82 5.28
C GLN A 41 -0.78 8.11 6.25
N ILE A 42 -1.02 8.25 7.56
CA ILE A 42 -0.24 7.57 8.61
C ILE A 42 -0.47 6.05 8.55
N VAL A 43 -1.74 5.62 8.45
CA VAL A 43 -2.08 4.19 8.28
C VAL A 43 -1.36 3.62 7.07
N ASP A 44 -1.34 4.36 5.97
CA ASP A 44 -0.74 3.90 4.73
C ASP A 44 0.77 3.79 4.82
N SER A 45 1.40 4.72 5.51
CA SER A 45 2.83 4.68 5.79
C SER A 45 3.20 3.51 6.71
N ILE A 46 2.34 3.13 7.64
CA ILE A 46 2.59 2.01 8.57
C ILE A 46 2.35 0.66 7.87
N VAL A 47 1.28 0.53 7.10
CA VAL A 47 0.87 -0.74 6.47
C VAL A 47 1.67 -1.03 5.18
N ALA A 48 2.33 -0.03 4.59
CA ALA A 48 3.12 -0.18 3.38
C ALA A 48 4.12 -1.35 3.47
N GLY A 49 4.00 -2.30 2.55
CA GLY A 49 4.91 -3.44 2.41
C GLY A 49 4.74 -4.57 3.42
N ASP A 50 3.73 -4.53 4.30
CA ASP A 50 3.49 -5.59 5.29
C ASP A 50 2.01 -5.98 5.41
N GLU A 51 1.68 -7.15 4.85
CA GLU A 51 0.35 -7.76 4.93
C GLU A 51 -0.13 -7.99 6.37
N LYS A 52 0.76 -8.32 7.30
CA LYS A 52 0.39 -8.58 8.70
C LYS A 52 -0.04 -7.31 9.41
N LEU A 53 0.55 -6.17 9.03
CA LEU A 53 0.14 -4.87 9.56
C LEU A 53 -1.24 -4.49 9.03
N TYR A 54 -1.57 -4.84 7.79
CA TYR A 54 -2.93 -4.69 7.27
C TYR A 54 -3.94 -5.53 8.06
N GLU A 55 -3.66 -6.81 8.33
CA GLU A 55 -4.56 -7.67 9.10
C GLU A 55 -4.86 -7.09 10.49
N LYS A 56 -3.83 -6.55 11.16
CA LYS A 56 -3.98 -5.87 12.45
C LYS A 56 -4.80 -4.58 12.35
N TYR A 57 -4.64 -3.81 11.28
CA TYR A 57 -5.46 -2.64 11.03
C TYR A 57 -6.93 -3.01 10.77
N ALA A 58 -7.18 -4.04 9.95
CA ALA A 58 -8.52 -4.59 9.72
C ALA A 58 -9.15 -5.13 11.03
N GLN A 59 -8.35 -5.73 11.91
CA GLN A 59 -8.77 -6.14 13.25
C GLN A 59 -9.15 -4.92 14.10
N ALA A 60 -8.36 -3.84 14.10
CA ALA A 60 -8.67 -2.61 14.80
C ALA A 60 -10.01 -2.03 14.34
N ARG A 61 -10.23 -1.95 13.02
CA ARG A 61 -11.49 -1.46 12.43
C ARG A 61 -12.69 -2.28 12.88
N ARG A 62 -12.60 -3.62 12.85
CA ARG A 62 -13.66 -4.50 13.36
C ARG A 62 -13.97 -4.22 14.83
N GLN A 63 -12.95 -4.14 15.69
CA GLN A 63 -13.13 -3.90 17.12
C GLN A 63 -13.78 -2.54 17.44
N VAL A 64 -13.46 -1.51 16.66
CA VAL A 64 -14.05 -0.18 16.81
C VAL A 64 -15.47 -0.14 16.25
N SER A 65 -15.73 -0.74 15.08
CA SER A 65 -17.06 -0.80 14.49
C SER A 65 -18.06 -1.62 15.33
N THR A 66 -17.63 -2.72 15.98
CA THR A 66 -18.51 -3.46 16.92
C THR A 66 -18.90 -2.62 18.15
N ARG A 67 -18.10 -1.61 18.51
CA ARG A 67 -18.39 -0.70 19.62
C ARG A 67 -19.21 0.52 19.21
N ASN A 68 -19.34 0.79 17.91
CA ASN A 68 -20.09 1.93 17.40
C ASN A 68 -21.50 1.47 16.98
N PRO A 69 -22.56 1.81 17.73
CA PRO A 69 -23.95 1.47 17.36
C PRO A 69 -24.44 2.16 16.08
N TYR A 70 -23.66 3.08 15.50
CA TYR A 70 -23.91 3.74 14.22
C TYR A 70 -23.02 3.25 13.07
N ALA A 71 -22.22 2.18 13.27
CA ALA A 71 -21.50 1.56 12.15
C ALA A 71 -22.51 1.07 11.11
N SER A 72 -22.30 1.44 9.84
CA SER A 72 -23.19 1.02 8.74
C SER A 72 -23.28 -0.51 8.69
N ALA A 73 -24.46 -1.04 8.40
CA ALA A 73 -24.70 -2.48 8.29
C ALA A 73 -23.76 -3.18 7.27
N GLU A 74 -23.20 -2.41 6.33
CA GLU A 74 -22.21 -2.83 5.34
C GLU A 74 -20.83 -3.14 5.94
N GLU A 75 -20.43 -2.50 7.04
CA GLU A 75 -19.17 -2.84 7.75
C GLU A 75 -19.29 -4.16 8.56
N ALA A 76 -20.52 -4.58 8.87
CA ALA A 76 -20.78 -5.60 9.88
C ALA A 76 -20.75 -7.05 9.35
N VAL A 77 -20.89 -7.29 8.04
CA VAL A 77 -20.96 -8.66 7.48
C VAL A 77 -20.21 -8.77 6.15
N ARG A 78 -18.90 -9.01 6.21
CA ARG A 78 -18.14 -9.51 5.05
C ARG A 78 -18.25 -11.03 5.00
N SER A 79 -18.50 -11.59 3.81
CA SER A 79 -18.49 -13.04 3.62
C SER A 79 -17.05 -13.57 3.80
N ARG A 80 -16.92 -14.86 4.15
CA ARG A 80 -15.61 -15.52 4.22
C ARG A 80 -14.85 -15.42 2.89
N GLY A 81 -15.54 -15.59 1.76
CA GLY A 81 -14.94 -15.47 0.42
C GLY A 81 -14.38 -14.07 0.16
N HIS A 82 -15.08 -13.04 0.63
CA HIS A 82 -14.61 -11.66 0.55
C HIS A 82 -13.38 -11.40 1.42
N GLU A 83 -13.33 -11.94 2.66
CA GLU A 83 -12.13 -11.83 3.50
C GLU A 83 -10.92 -12.55 2.88
N GLU A 84 -11.13 -13.73 2.29
CA GLU A 84 -10.07 -14.47 1.57
C GLU A 84 -9.57 -13.69 0.34
N ALA A 85 -10.48 -13.06 -0.43
CA ALA A 85 -10.10 -12.22 -1.56
C ALA A 85 -9.34 -10.95 -1.15
N LEU A 86 -9.71 -10.32 -0.03
CA LEU A 86 -8.99 -9.19 0.55
C LEU A 86 -7.56 -9.58 0.96
N GLY A 87 -7.41 -10.68 1.69
CA GLY A 87 -6.10 -11.20 2.08
C GLY A 87 -5.23 -11.51 0.85
N PHE A 88 -5.79 -12.22 -0.12
CA PHE A 88 -5.11 -12.49 -1.39
C PHE A 88 -4.64 -11.20 -2.07
N PHE A 89 -5.52 -10.22 -2.25
CA PHE A 89 -5.17 -8.93 -2.86
C PHE A 89 -4.04 -8.22 -2.10
N MET A 90 -4.14 -8.11 -0.78
CA MET A 90 -3.13 -7.42 0.04
C MET A 90 -1.78 -8.13 0.03
N SER A 91 -1.76 -9.47 0.01
CA SER A 91 -0.53 -10.26 -0.15
C SER A 91 0.19 -9.96 -1.48
N ARG A 92 -0.58 -9.81 -2.57
CA ARG A 92 -0.04 -9.48 -3.90
C ARG A 92 0.43 -8.05 -3.99
N TRP A 93 -0.30 -7.12 -3.35
CA TRP A 93 0.14 -5.73 -3.23
C TRP A 93 1.47 -5.61 -2.48
N ALA A 94 1.58 -6.26 -1.31
CA ALA A 94 2.82 -6.29 -0.53
C ALA A 94 3.98 -6.91 -1.33
N THR A 95 3.70 -7.94 -2.14
CA THR A 95 4.68 -8.53 -3.06
C THR A 95 5.18 -7.51 -4.08
N LEU A 96 4.28 -6.76 -4.73
CA LEU A 96 4.65 -5.69 -5.66
C LEU A 96 5.54 -4.64 -5.00
N GLU A 97 5.15 -4.14 -3.83
CA GLU A 97 5.93 -3.15 -3.07
C GLU A 97 7.33 -3.68 -2.74
N SER A 98 7.42 -4.94 -2.29
CA SER A 98 8.71 -5.57 -1.97
C SER A 98 9.61 -5.74 -3.21
N THR A 99 9.02 -6.02 -4.37
CA THR A 99 9.74 -6.18 -5.64
C THR A 99 10.27 -4.85 -6.15
N LEU A 100 9.44 -3.80 -6.15
CA LEU A 100 9.86 -2.44 -6.51
C LEU A 100 10.97 -1.94 -5.58
N ARG A 101 10.84 -2.22 -4.28
CA ARG A 101 11.87 -1.89 -3.29
C ARG A 101 13.19 -2.60 -3.59
N ARG A 102 13.16 -3.92 -3.77
CA ARG A 102 14.34 -4.74 -4.09
C ARG A 102 15.03 -4.25 -5.37
N LYS A 103 14.26 -3.88 -6.40
CA LYS A 103 14.82 -3.27 -7.62
C LYS A 103 15.47 -1.92 -7.33
N SER A 104 14.80 -1.01 -6.62
CA SER A 104 15.38 0.31 -6.30
C SER A 104 16.67 0.22 -5.47
N GLU A 105 16.77 -0.76 -4.56
CA GLU A 105 17.95 -1.03 -3.76
C GLU A 105 19.10 -1.59 -4.61
N LYS A 106 18.80 -2.52 -5.53
CA LYS A 106 19.79 -3.06 -6.48
C LYS A 106 20.38 -1.98 -7.38
N GLU A 107 19.54 -1.03 -7.81
CA GLU A 107 19.95 0.09 -8.65
C GLU A 107 20.66 1.22 -7.90
N GLN A 108 20.91 1.06 -6.58
CA GLN A 108 21.50 2.10 -5.71
C GLN A 108 20.77 3.45 -5.80
N LEU A 109 19.51 3.43 -6.24
CA LEU A 109 18.65 4.62 -6.34
C LEU A 109 18.29 5.14 -4.94
N THR A 110 18.53 4.36 -3.89
CA THR A 110 18.33 4.75 -2.49
C THR A 110 19.66 5.11 -1.83
N THR A 111 20.06 6.37 -1.93
CA THR A 111 21.26 6.87 -1.21
C THR A 111 20.96 7.00 0.29
N GLY A 112 21.45 6.06 1.09
CA GLY A 112 21.86 6.27 2.49
C GLY A 112 20.80 6.62 3.55
N ALA A 113 19.51 6.74 3.23
CA ALA A 113 18.47 6.96 4.24
C ALA A 113 17.61 5.71 4.43
N PRO A 114 17.65 5.04 5.61
CA PRO A 114 16.60 4.09 5.97
C PRO A 114 15.31 4.90 6.15
N GLN A 115 14.22 4.48 5.50
CA GLN A 115 12.87 5.05 5.63
C GLN A 115 12.59 6.43 4.99
N ARG A 116 12.55 6.51 3.66
CA ARG A 116 11.85 7.62 2.99
C ARG A 116 10.90 7.07 1.94
N TRP A 117 9.83 6.42 2.40
CA TRP A 117 8.74 5.89 1.57
C TRP A 117 7.86 7.03 1.04
N SER A 118 8.44 7.89 0.22
CA SER A 118 7.65 8.80 -0.59
C SER A 118 7.13 8.00 -1.78
N SER A 119 5.84 7.65 -1.73
CA SER A 119 4.94 7.12 -2.78
C SER A 119 5.49 6.08 -3.78
N ILE A 120 4.75 4.97 -3.95
CA ILE A 120 4.98 4.02 -5.06
C ILE A 120 5.11 4.75 -6.41
N VAL A 121 4.39 5.86 -6.60
CA VAL A 121 4.51 6.77 -7.75
C VAL A 121 5.93 7.25 -7.99
N ARG A 122 6.63 7.73 -6.95
CA ARG A 122 8.02 8.19 -7.09
C ARG A 122 8.96 7.02 -7.36
N LEU A 123 8.68 5.82 -6.84
CA LEU A 123 9.47 4.63 -7.18
C LEU A 123 9.31 4.26 -8.65
N LEU A 124 8.09 4.30 -9.20
CA LEU A 124 7.83 4.03 -10.61
C LEU A 124 8.57 5.03 -11.51
N GLN A 125 8.52 6.32 -11.18
CA GLN A 125 9.25 7.37 -11.90
C GLN A 125 10.77 7.15 -11.87
N ARG A 126 11.33 6.73 -10.74
CA ARG A 126 12.78 6.51 -10.59
C ARG A 126 13.27 5.24 -11.28
N LEU A 127 12.40 4.25 -11.43
CA LEU A 127 12.68 3.00 -12.13
C LEU A 127 12.39 3.09 -13.64
N ASP A 128 12.05 4.28 -14.14
CA ASP A 128 11.68 4.53 -15.55
C ASP A 128 10.64 3.53 -16.07
N VAL A 129 9.65 3.23 -15.22
CA VAL A 129 8.59 2.27 -15.56
C VAL A 129 7.71 2.86 -16.67
N PRO A 130 7.48 2.14 -17.78
CA PRO A 130 6.68 2.64 -18.90
C PRO A 130 5.32 3.17 -18.45
N GLU A 131 4.87 4.27 -19.04
CA GLU A 131 3.61 4.95 -18.66
C GLU A 131 2.40 3.99 -18.59
N PRO A 132 2.18 3.06 -19.55
CA PRO A 132 1.04 2.14 -19.45
C PRO A 132 1.10 1.25 -18.19
N LEU A 133 2.29 0.79 -17.80
CA LEU A 133 2.47 -0.03 -16.60
C LEU A 133 2.34 0.81 -15.33
N SER A 134 2.77 2.07 -15.38
CA SER A 134 2.60 3.03 -14.28
C SER A 134 1.12 3.37 -14.04
N GLU A 135 0.34 3.56 -15.11
CA GLU A 135 -1.11 3.75 -15.03
C GLU A 135 -1.83 2.53 -14.42
N GLU A 136 -1.47 1.32 -14.85
CA GLU A 136 -2.00 0.07 -14.28
C GLU A 136 -1.74 -0.02 -12.76
N ILE A 137 -0.52 0.28 -12.33
CA ILE A 137 -0.15 0.26 -10.91
C ILE A 137 -0.89 1.35 -10.11
N ASN A 138 -1.09 2.54 -10.71
CA ASN A 138 -1.85 3.61 -10.08
C ASN A 138 -3.34 3.26 -9.89
N TYR A 139 -3.95 2.59 -10.87
CA TYR A 139 -5.32 2.08 -10.73
C TYR A 139 -5.43 1.09 -9.55
N ILE A 140 -4.48 0.16 -9.45
CA ILE A 140 -4.47 -0.82 -8.34
C ILE A 140 -4.24 -0.15 -6.99
N ARG A 141 -3.42 0.91 -6.95
CA ARG A 141 -3.21 1.73 -5.75
C ARG A 141 -4.53 2.37 -5.27
N GLN A 142 -5.41 2.79 -6.18
CA GLN A 142 -6.73 3.32 -5.80
C GLN A 142 -7.59 2.25 -5.12
N ILE A 143 -7.62 1.03 -5.68
CA ILE A 143 -8.31 -0.11 -5.06
C ILE A 143 -7.73 -0.41 -3.67
N ARG A 144 -6.40 -0.40 -3.52
CA ARG A 144 -5.75 -0.58 -2.21
C ARG A 144 -6.16 0.51 -1.22
N ASN A 145 -6.28 1.75 -1.66
CA ASN A 145 -6.76 2.83 -0.80
C ASN A 145 -8.22 2.64 -0.39
N GLN A 146 -9.10 2.21 -1.30
CA GLN A 146 -10.49 1.86 -0.96
C GLN A 146 -10.54 0.73 0.08
N VAL A 147 -9.74 -0.33 -0.12
CA VAL A 147 -9.64 -1.47 0.81
C VAL A 147 -9.17 -1.04 2.20
N VAL A 148 -8.11 -0.23 2.27
CA VAL A 148 -7.55 0.20 3.55
C VAL A 148 -8.46 1.21 4.24
N HIS A 149 -8.92 2.25 3.55
CA HIS A 149 -9.69 3.32 4.19
C HIS A 149 -11.18 2.98 4.34
N GLY A 150 -11.67 2.00 3.59
CA GLY A 150 -13.02 1.49 3.73
C GLY A 150 -14.12 2.43 3.28
N VAL A 151 -13.77 3.44 2.47
CA VAL A 151 -14.70 4.43 1.90
C VAL A 151 -15.65 3.76 0.91
N GLU A 152 -15.12 2.82 0.13
CA GLU A 152 -15.86 1.92 -0.75
C GLU A 152 -15.31 0.50 -0.54
N THR A 153 -16.16 -0.52 -0.66
CA THR A 153 -15.75 -1.93 -0.49
C THR A 153 -15.76 -2.61 -1.86
N PRO A 154 -14.59 -2.86 -2.48
CA PRO A 154 -14.49 -3.53 -3.78
C PRO A 154 -15.15 -4.92 -3.75
N SER A 155 -15.69 -5.38 -4.88
CA SER A 155 -16.34 -6.70 -4.90
C SER A 155 -15.33 -7.84 -4.74
N GLU A 156 -15.78 -9.03 -4.31
CA GLU A 156 -14.89 -10.21 -4.24
C GLU A 156 -14.24 -10.53 -5.59
N GLU A 157 -15.01 -10.41 -6.68
CA GLU A 157 -14.55 -10.66 -8.04
C GLU A 157 -13.48 -9.65 -8.47
N GLU A 158 -13.68 -8.37 -8.16
CA GLU A 158 -12.73 -7.30 -8.43
C GLU A 158 -11.42 -7.52 -7.67
N LEU A 159 -11.48 -7.84 -6.37
CA LEU A 159 -10.29 -8.14 -5.57
C LEU A 159 -9.49 -9.33 -6.14
N ARG A 160 -10.17 -10.41 -6.52
CA ARG A 160 -9.50 -11.58 -7.13
C ARG A 160 -8.90 -11.25 -8.50
N THR A 161 -9.61 -10.49 -9.31
CA THR A 161 -9.16 -10.11 -10.66
C THR A 161 -7.94 -9.20 -10.59
N THR A 162 -8.01 -8.16 -9.77
CA THR A 162 -6.90 -7.24 -9.53
C THR A 162 -5.72 -7.93 -8.87
N GLY A 163 -5.96 -8.88 -7.95
CA GLY A 163 -4.90 -9.70 -7.36
C GLY A 163 -4.16 -10.57 -8.38
N ARG A 164 -4.85 -11.17 -9.36
CA ARG A 164 -4.20 -11.89 -10.47
C ARG A 164 -3.42 -10.93 -11.38
N PHE A 165 -3.99 -9.77 -11.66
CA PHE A 165 -3.32 -8.76 -12.47
C PHE A 165 -2.02 -8.25 -11.82
N LEU A 166 -2.00 -8.11 -10.49
CA LEU A 166 -0.78 -7.84 -9.74
C LEU A 166 0.31 -8.91 -9.94
N GLU A 167 -0.06 -10.20 -10.02
CA GLU A 167 0.92 -11.26 -10.29
C GLU A 167 1.55 -11.11 -11.69
N GLU A 168 0.77 -10.71 -12.68
CA GLU A 168 1.27 -10.44 -14.04
C GLU A 168 2.20 -9.23 -14.05
N ILE A 169 1.81 -8.14 -13.38
CA ILE A 169 2.64 -6.93 -13.25
C ILE A 169 3.96 -7.25 -12.56
N VAL A 170 3.94 -8.01 -11.46
CA VAL A 170 5.16 -8.41 -10.75
C VAL A 170 6.08 -9.21 -11.67
N ARG A 171 5.55 -10.17 -12.43
CA ARG A 171 6.36 -10.93 -13.41
C ARG A 171 6.96 -10.03 -14.49
N ARG A 172 6.15 -9.16 -15.10
CA ARG A 172 6.63 -8.19 -16.11
C ARG A 172 7.70 -7.28 -15.54
N LEU A 173 7.55 -6.83 -14.31
CA LEU A 173 8.55 -6.02 -13.62
C LEU A 173 9.83 -6.80 -13.36
N GLU A 174 9.75 -8.07 -12.96
CA GLU A 174 10.93 -8.94 -12.76
C GLU A 174 11.68 -9.21 -14.06
N ASP A 175 10.95 -9.48 -15.15
CA ASP A 175 11.49 -9.74 -16.48
C ASP A 175 12.00 -8.49 -17.20
N MET A 176 11.59 -7.29 -16.74
CA MET A 176 12.04 -6.03 -17.33
C MET A 176 13.57 -5.88 -17.20
N PRO A 177 14.30 -5.73 -18.33
CA PRO A 177 15.73 -5.47 -18.31
C PRO A 177 15.99 -4.19 -17.53
N ASN A 178 17.15 -4.14 -16.89
CA ASN A 178 17.49 -3.02 -16.03
C ASN A 178 17.72 -1.77 -16.89
N PRO A 179 16.89 -0.71 -16.77
CA PRO A 179 16.99 0.46 -17.65
C PRO A 179 18.33 1.20 -17.53
N LEU A 180 19.11 0.94 -16.46
CA LEU A 180 20.43 1.55 -16.27
C LEU A 180 21.57 0.87 -17.06
N PHE A 181 21.38 -0.31 -17.67
CA PHE A 181 22.47 -1.01 -18.37
C PHE A 181 22.43 -0.97 -19.90
N GLU A 182 21.32 -0.58 -20.54
CA GLU A 182 21.28 -0.54 -22.01
C GLU A 182 21.93 0.73 -22.61
N GLN A 183 21.95 1.85 -21.89
CA GLN A 183 22.58 3.09 -22.40
C GLN A 183 24.12 3.07 -22.38
N GLU A 184 24.76 2.18 -21.63
CA GLU A 184 26.23 2.04 -21.65
C GLU A 184 26.76 1.07 -22.72
N PHE A 185 25.91 0.20 -23.27
CA PHE A 185 26.33 -0.74 -24.32
C PHE A 185 26.17 -0.19 -25.75
N GLU A 186 25.27 0.77 -25.99
CA GLU A 186 25.12 1.38 -27.32
C GLU A 186 26.12 2.50 -27.62
N ASN A 187 26.76 3.09 -26.61
CA ASN A 187 27.78 4.14 -26.81
C ASN A 187 29.23 3.61 -26.88
N ARG A 188 29.42 2.28 -27.01
CA ARG A 188 30.73 1.64 -27.11
C ARG A 188 30.91 0.73 -28.34
N GLN A 189 30.16 0.96 -29.41
CA GLN A 189 30.47 0.39 -30.73
C GLN A 189 30.81 1.45 -31.76
#